data_AF-A0A538CJ15-F1
#
_entry.id   AF-A0A538CJ15-F1
#
_cell.length_a   1.000
_cell.length_b   1.000
_cell.length_c   1.000
_cell.angle_alpha   90.00
_cell.angle_beta   90.00
_cell.angle_gamma   90.00
#
_symmetry.space_group_name_H-M   'P 1'
#
loop_
_entity.id
_entity.type
_entity.pdbx_description
1 polymer ?
#
loop_
_entity_poly.entity_id
_entity_poly.type
_entity_poly.pdbx_seq_one_letter_code
_entity_poly.pdbx_strand_id
1 'polypeptide(L)'
;MTRTGTPRQEWPSSPDLLRSPKDGAKLRKPPKLMWARNSEASYYNVQLFRGAEKILSTWPEKAAVKLKRTWKYQGHTYKLTPGIYRWYVWPGFGARSAVDYGDMLGFSSFQIVS
;
A
#
# COMPACT_ATOMS: atom_id res chain seq x y z
N MET A 1 10.55 34.58 16.96
CA MET A 1 9.56 34.32 15.89
C MET A 1 9.15 32.87 15.99
N THR A 2 7.95 32.60 16.48
CA THR A 2 7.46 31.26 16.80
C THR A 2 6.68 30.71 15.61
N ARG A 3 7.20 29.70 14.90
CA ARG A 3 6.40 28.92 13.94
C ARG A 3 5.62 27.87 14.74
N THR A 4 4.41 28.22 15.14
CA THR A 4 3.42 27.25 15.66
C THR A 4 2.84 26.50 14.46
N GLY A 5 3.57 25.50 13.97
CA GLY A 5 2.98 24.42 13.18
C GLY A 5 2.86 23.21 14.09
N THR A 6 1.66 22.68 14.27
CA THR A 6 1.46 21.37 14.92
C THR A 6 2.45 20.38 14.30
N PRO A 7 3.25 19.63 15.09
CA PRO A 7 4.12 18.61 14.52
C PRO A 7 3.23 17.64 13.73
N ARG A 8 3.47 17.49 12.42
CA ARG A 8 2.86 16.42 11.62
C ARG A 8 3.22 15.14 12.36
N GLN A 9 2.21 14.40 12.86
CA GLN A 9 2.44 13.24 13.71
C GLN A 9 3.26 12.21 12.92
N GLU A 10 4.56 12.13 13.22
CA GLU A 10 5.46 11.14 12.62
C GLU A 10 4.96 9.77 13.05
N TRP A 11 4.47 8.98 12.10
CA TRP A 11 4.14 7.59 12.38
C TRP A 11 5.35 6.74 12.11
N PRO A 12 5.87 6.02 13.14
CA PRO A 12 6.90 5.05 12.88
C PRO A 12 6.31 4.02 11.92
N SER A 13 6.91 3.90 10.73
CA SER A 13 6.59 2.86 9.77
C SER A 13 6.73 1.52 10.49
N SER A 14 5.60 0.90 10.85
CA SER A 14 5.58 -0.30 11.67
C SER A 14 4.95 -1.43 10.87
N PRO A 15 5.59 -2.61 10.75
CA PRO A 15 5.05 -3.73 9.98
C PRO A 15 3.67 -4.17 10.49
N ASP A 16 3.37 -3.94 11.77
CA ASP A 16 2.07 -4.24 12.39
C ASP A 16 0.90 -3.41 11.83
N LEU A 17 1.19 -2.29 11.17
CA LEU A 17 0.15 -1.45 10.57
C LEU A 17 -0.42 -2.09 9.30
N LEU A 18 0.31 -2.98 8.63
CA LEU A 18 -0.20 -3.75 7.49
C LEU A 18 -0.81 -5.06 8.01
N ARG A 19 -2.13 -5.02 8.18
CA ARG A 19 -2.91 -6.00 8.94
C ARG A 19 -3.16 -7.31 8.20
N SER A 20 -3.37 -7.23 6.88
CA SER A 20 -3.65 -8.38 6.02
C SER A 20 -3.11 -8.15 4.61
N PRO A 21 -2.51 -9.17 3.97
CA PRO A 21 -2.09 -10.42 4.59
C PRO A 21 -1.01 -10.19 5.66
N LYS A 22 -0.83 -11.15 6.58
CA LYS A 22 0.32 -11.14 7.49
C LYS A 22 1.60 -11.25 6.66
N ASP A 23 2.68 -10.67 7.18
CA ASP A 23 3.96 -10.69 6.48
C ASP A 23 4.41 -12.14 6.19
N GLY A 24 4.86 -12.38 4.96
CA GLY A 24 5.27 -13.70 4.48
C GLY A 24 4.12 -14.70 4.28
N ALA A 25 2.84 -14.30 4.40
CA ALA A 25 1.73 -15.24 4.27
C ALA A 25 1.72 -15.96 2.91
N LYS A 26 1.50 -17.27 2.95
CA LYS A 26 1.36 -18.12 1.75
C LYS A 26 -0.12 -18.21 1.35
N LEU A 27 -0.43 -17.81 0.12
CA LEU A 27 -1.79 -17.63 -0.36
C LEU A 27 -2.01 -18.35 -1.70
N ARG A 28 -3.21 -18.88 -1.91
CA ARG A 28 -3.64 -19.50 -3.19
C ARG A 28 -4.56 -18.59 -4.00
N LYS A 29 -5.22 -17.64 -3.34
CA LYS A 29 -6.21 -16.71 -3.90
C LYS A 29 -5.73 -15.26 -3.78
N PRO A 30 -6.21 -14.34 -4.63
CA PRO A 30 -5.84 -12.92 -4.51
C PRO A 30 -6.23 -12.36 -3.14
N PRO A 31 -5.29 -11.73 -2.40
CA PRO A 31 -5.61 -11.17 -1.09
C PRO A 31 -6.39 -9.86 -1.18
N LYS A 32 -7.02 -9.52 -0.06
CA LYS A 32 -7.36 -8.14 0.26
C LYS A 32 -6.23 -7.57 1.12
N LEU A 33 -5.53 -6.58 0.58
CA LEU A 33 -4.54 -5.79 1.30
C LEU A 33 -5.28 -4.86 2.25
N MET A 34 -4.95 -4.88 3.54
CA MET A 34 -5.59 -4.07 4.57
C MET A 34 -4.55 -3.52 5.53
N TRP A 35 -4.73 -2.29 5.96
CA TRP A 35 -3.83 -1.61 6.89
C TRP A 35 -4.61 -0.80 7.93
N ALA A 36 -3.91 -0.31 8.95
CA ALA A 36 -4.46 0.62 9.92
C ALA A 36 -4.85 1.93 9.23
N ARG A 37 -6.07 2.42 9.51
CA ARG A 37 -6.54 3.68 8.95
C ARG A 37 -5.73 4.83 9.56
N ASN A 38 -5.17 5.67 8.69
CA ASN A 38 -4.74 7.01 9.06
C ASN A 38 -5.97 7.93 9.20
N SER A 39 -6.27 8.53 10.36
CA SER A 39 -7.45 9.42 10.49
C SER A 39 -7.35 10.70 9.66
N GLU A 40 -6.14 11.21 9.42
CA GLU A 40 -5.87 12.45 8.69
C GLU A 40 -5.74 12.24 7.17
N ALA A 41 -5.38 11.04 6.72
CA ALA A 41 -5.16 10.80 5.29
C ALA A 41 -6.47 10.85 4.51
N SER A 42 -6.53 11.62 3.43
CA SER A 42 -7.68 11.65 2.54
C SER A 42 -7.67 10.47 1.55
N TYR A 43 -6.49 9.94 1.24
CA TYR A 43 -6.29 8.80 0.36
C TYR A 43 -4.99 8.08 0.73
N TYR A 44 -4.67 7.02 -0.01
CA TYR A 44 -3.40 6.32 0.10
C TYR A 44 -2.77 6.18 -1.27
N ASN A 45 -1.45 6.11 -1.35
CA ASN A 45 -0.78 5.46 -2.47
C ASN A 45 -0.40 4.04 -2.04
N VAL A 46 -0.87 3.04 -2.80
CA VAL A 46 -0.57 1.63 -2.58
C VAL A 46 0.19 1.10 -3.78
N GLN A 47 1.39 0.59 -3.56
CA GLN A 47 2.22 0.03 -4.62
C GLN A 47 2.42 -1.47 -4.39
N LEU A 48 2.41 -2.25 -5.48
CA LEU A 48 2.72 -3.68 -5.47
C LEU A 48 3.93 -3.94 -6.36
N PHE A 49 4.86 -4.73 -5.85
CA PHE A 49 6.08 -5.14 -6.52
C PHE A 49 6.17 -6.65 -6.61
N ARG A 50 6.78 -7.14 -7.68
CA ARG A 50 7.27 -8.52 -7.82
C ARG A 50 8.73 -8.47 -8.24
N GLY A 51 9.63 -9.02 -7.44
CA GLY A 51 11.05 -8.73 -7.60
C GLY A 51 11.29 -7.22 -7.51
N ALA A 52 12.07 -6.65 -8.43
CA ALA A 52 12.32 -5.21 -8.52
C ALA A 52 11.24 -4.44 -9.32
N GLU A 53 10.32 -5.13 -9.99
CA GLU A 53 9.33 -4.50 -10.87
C GLU A 53 8.11 -4.04 -10.08
N LYS A 54 7.73 -2.77 -10.25
CA LYS A 54 6.44 -2.25 -9.80
C LYS A 54 5.36 -2.65 -10.78
N ILE A 55 4.41 -3.44 -10.33
CA ILE A 55 3.36 -4.02 -11.18
C ILE A 55 1.97 -3.45 -10.88
N LEU A 56 1.85 -2.60 -9.86
CA LEU A 56 0.63 -1.84 -9.56
C LEU A 56 0.99 -0.59 -8.76
N SER A 57 0.33 0.52 -9.07
CA SER A 57 0.18 1.67 -8.18
C SER A 57 -1.27 2.12 -8.23
N THR A 58 -1.90 2.31 -7.08
CA THR A 58 -3.31 2.72 -6.98
C THR A 58 -3.53 3.70 -5.84
N TRP A 59 -4.63 4.45 -5.91
CA TRP A 59 -4.95 5.53 -4.96
C TRP A 59 -6.32 5.35 -4.29
N PRO A 60 -6.47 4.37 -3.39
CA PRO A 60 -7.73 4.14 -2.68
C PRO A 60 -7.94 5.19 -1.59
N GLU A 61 -9.19 5.55 -1.34
CA GLU A 61 -9.58 6.36 -0.16
C GLU A 61 -9.71 5.48 1.09
N LYS A 62 -10.14 4.22 0.89
CA LYS A 62 -10.28 3.25 1.98
C LYS A 62 -8.92 2.65 2.33
N ALA A 63 -8.74 2.29 3.60
CA ALA A 63 -7.57 1.59 4.11
C ALA A 63 -7.51 0.09 3.69
N ALA A 64 -7.91 -0.21 2.46
CA ALA A 64 -7.89 -1.54 1.87
C ALA A 64 -7.91 -1.53 0.34
N VAL A 65 -7.27 -2.53 -0.28
CA VAL A 65 -7.35 -2.83 -1.72
C VAL A 65 -7.63 -4.33 -1.91
N LYS A 66 -8.66 -4.67 -2.68
CA LYS A 66 -8.86 -6.06 -3.13
C LYS A 66 -8.06 -6.28 -4.41
N LEU A 67 -7.02 -7.11 -4.35
CA LEU A 67 -6.26 -7.46 -5.56
C LEU A 67 -7.12 -8.33 -6.47
N LYS A 68 -7.12 -8.01 -7.76
CA LYS A 68 -7.70 -8.85 -8.80
C LYS A 68 -6.71 -9.94 -9.18
N ARG A 69 -7.19 -11.04 -9.78
CA ARG A 69 -6.29 -12.06 -10.35
C ARG A 69 -5.51 -11.54 -11.56
N THR A 70 -6.12 -10.65 -12.33
CA THR A 70 -5.54 -10.00 -13.51
C THR A 70 -5.90 -8.52 -13.48
N TRP A 71 -4.97 -7.65 -13.88
CA TRP A 71 -5.19 -6.21 -13.98
C TRP A 71 -4.31 -5.60 -15.07
N LYS A 72 -4.61 -4.35 -15.44
CA LYS A 72 -3.77 -3.54 -16.31
C LYS A 72 -3.03 -2.49 -15.50
N TYR A 73 -1.75 -2.27 -15.78
CA TYR A 73 -0.94 -1.21 -15.20
C TYR A 73 0.09 -0.74 -16.22
N GLN A 74 0.18 0.58 -16.45
CA GLN A 74 1.07 1.20 -17.44
C GLN A 74 1.06 0.49 -18.81
N GLY A 75 -0.13 0.23 -19.36
CA GLY A 75 -0.30 -0.42 -20.66
C GLY A 75 -0.09 -1.94 -20.67
N HIS A 76 0.45 -2.53 -19.61
CA HIS A 76 0.74 -3.96 -19.52
C HIS A 76 -0.35 -4.71 -18.76
N THR A 77 -0.62 -5.97 -19.16
CA THR A 77 -1.53 -6.86 -18.43
C THR A 77 -0.72 -7.74 -17.48
N TYR A 78 -0.97 -7.59 -16.19
CA TYR A 78 -0.34 -8.38 -15.13
C TYR A 78 -1.29 -9.44 -14.59
N LYS A 79 -0.74 -10.58 -14.18
CA LYS A 79 -1.46 -11.68 -13.53
C LYS A 79 -0.79 -12.07 -12.23
N LEU A 80 -1.59 -12.29 -11.20
CA LEU A 80 -1.14 -12.86 -9.93
C LEU A 80 -0.77 -14.33 -10.14
N THR A 81 0.52 -14.61 -10.24
CA THR A 81 1.11 -15.94 -10.45
C THR A 81 1.98 -16.33 -9.25
N PRO A 82 2.33 -17.62 -9.07
CA PRO A 82 3.21 -18.04 -7.98
C PRO A 82 4.48 -17.20 -7.88
N GLY A 83 4.85 -16.83 -6.65
CA GLY A 83 5.99 -15.95 -6.38
C GLY A 83 5.75 -15.00 -5.20
N ILE A 84 6.79 -14.27 -4.84
CA ILE A 84 6.79 -13.32 -3.72
C ILE A 84 6.41 -11.93 -4.23
N TYR A 85 5.52 -11.28 -3.48
CA TYR A 85 5.07 -9.92 -3.73
C TYR A 85 5.35 -9.07 -2.50
N ARG A 86 5.77 -7.83 -2.73
CA ARG A 86 5.97 -6.80 -1.69
C ARG A 86 5.02 -5.65 -1.96
N TRP A 87 4.42 -5.12 -0.92
CA TRP A 87 3.51 -3.99 -1.04
C TRP A 87 3.78 -2.93 0.00
N TYR A 88 3.51 -1.70 -0.38
CA TYR A 88 3.89 -0.49 0.35
C TYR A 88 2.72 0.47 0.38
N VAL A 89 2.59 1.23 1.48
CA VAL A 89 1.48 2.16 1.67
C VAL A 89 2.03 3.51 2.16
N TRP A 90 1.61 4.57 1.49
CA TRP A 90 1.79 5.95 1.94
C TRP A 90 0.43 6.62 2.15
N PRO A 91 0.20 7.35 3.25
CA PRO A 91 -0.95 8.22 3.40
C PRO A 91 -0.78 9.45 2.51
N GLY A 92 -1.85 9.88 1.86
CA GLY A 92 -1.93 11.15 1.14
C GLY A 92 -2.88 12.11 1.83
N PHE A 93 -2.51 13.37 1.91
CA PHE A 93 -3.28 14.43 2.58
C PHE A 93 -3.88 15.41 1.56
N GLY A 94 -5.10 15.87 1.83
CA GLY A 94 -5.81 16.78 0.93
C GLY A 94 -6.18 16.14 -0.42
N ALA A 95 -6.25 16.97 -1.46
CA ALA A 95 -6.59 16.52 -2.80
C ALA A 95 -5.48 15.65 -3.41
N ARG A 96 -5.84 14.60 -4.16
CA ARG A 96 -4.86 13.70 -4.81
C ARG A 96 -3.91 14.42 -5.77
N SER A 97 -4.40 15.48 -6.43
CA SER A 97 -3.62 16.31 -7.34
C SER A 97 -2.52 17.12 -6.66
N ALA A 98 -2.59 17.31 -5.33
CA ALA A 98 -1.56 18.01 -4.58
C ALA A 98 -0.31 17.14 -4.34
N VAL A 99 -0.43 15.82 -4.46
CA VAL A 99 0.69 14.86 -4.29
C VAL A 99 1.42 15.03 -2.95
N ASP A 100 0.72 15.51 -1.91
CA ASP A 100 1.24 15.59 -0.55
C ASP A 100 1.11 14.22 0.13
N TYR A 101 2.20 13.47 0.12
CA TYR A 101 2.31 12.21 0.85
C TYR A 101 2.97 12.46 2.20
N GLY A 102 2.47 11.77 3.23
CA GLY A 102 3.19 11.59 4.48
C GLY A 102 4.28 10.52 4.39
N ASP A 103 4.92 10.29 5.52
CA ASP A 103 5.86 9.18 5.68
C ASP A 103 5.19 7.84 5.38
N MET A 104 6.00 6.86 4.99
CA MET A 104 5.53 5.52 4.66
C MET A 104 4.82 4.91 5.88
N LEU A 105 3.54 4.54 5.70
CA LEU A 105 2.75 3.89 6.75
C LEU A 105 3.32 2.51 7.06
N GLY A 106 3.79 1.79 6.04
CA GLY A 106 4.54 0.56 6.21
C GLY A 106 4.62 -0.27 4.92
N PHE A 107 5.24 -1.43 5.05
CA PHE A 107 5.38 -2.42 4.00
C PHE A 107 5.22 -3.84 4.55
N SER A 108 4.84 -4.76 3.67
CA SER A 108 4.62 -6.16 4.00
C SER A 108 4.77 -7.01 2.74
N SER A 109 4.87 -8.32 2.91
CA SER A 109 5.00 -9.28 1.83
C SER A 109 3.98 -10.41 1.90
N PHE A 110 3.72 -11.03 0.76
CA PHE A 110 3.01 -12.31 0.69
C PHE A 110 3.55 -13.15 -0.46
N GLN A 111 3.39 -14.46 -0.35
CA GLN A 111 3.76 -15.41 -1.40
C GLN A 111 2.50 -16.05 -1.99
N ILE A 112 2.41 -16.06 -3.32
CA ILE A 112 1.43 -16.86 -4.02
C ILE A 112 2.03 -18.24 -4.26
N VAL A 113 1.30 -19.28 -3.87
CA VAL A 113 1.67 -20.67 -4.05
C VAL A 113 0.65 -21.37 -4.97
N SER A 114 1.11 -22.41 -5.67
CA SER A 114 0.27 -23.30 -6.49
C SER A 114 -0.72 -24.06 -5.62
#